data_AF-A0A2S6ZDK4-F1
#
_entry.id   AF-A0A2S6ZDK4-F1
#
_cell.length_a   1.000
_cell.length_b   1.000
_cell.length_c   1.000
_cell.angle_alpha   90.00
_cell.angle_beta   90.00
_cell.angle_gamma   90.00
#
_symmetry.space_group_name_H-M   'P 1'
#
loop_
_entity.id
_entity.type
_entity.pdbx_description
1 polymer ?
#
loop_
_entity_poly.entity_id
_entity_poly.type
_entity_poly.pdbx_seq_one_letter_code
_entity_poly.pdbx_strand_id
1 'polypeptide(L)'
;MDFPIVAKPEAVDTGAVAHPGSDLQTRTARDRHRRLLERSALFHGLPAALLEHLLAHASQCELAPGSVLFFKHDPSSFVGVLVRGRLYKVLYGPDGQELIVGTIEPGGLVDEAALLEPHGRSFTVIAFDASTVLKLSRRHFATLMDSPLLQQRIDALLRMRLRQALDSLESMCLHRLEVRLARYVLRQLELHDWQRGGSCAIALPPTQSILAAMLNVSRSKLNAQLQAWKRSGLVSRRRNLLRIHDLDALCAKAYLHTKAPPPTVVWHGEEGARSAPYLPLLPYNAG
;
A
#
# COMPACT_ATOMS: atom_id res chain seq x y z
N MET A 1 -15.93 -14.46 0.19
CA MET A 1 -15.78 -13.08 -0.30
C MET A 1 -17.13 -12.62 -0.77
N ASP A 2 -17.48 -11.34 -0.59
CA ASP A 2 -18.55 -10.72 -1.37
C ASP A 2 -17.93 -9.65 -2.30
N PHE A 3 -16.77 -9.94 -2.85
CA PHE A 3 -16.35 -9.31 -4.09
C PHE A 3 -16.76 -10.28 -5.18
N PRO A 4 -17.88 -10.05 -5.90
CA PRO A 4 -18.00 -10.70 -7.20
C PRO A 4 -16.76 -10.24 -7.97
N ILE A 5 -15.92 -11.18 -8.41
CA ILE A 5 -14.89 -10.86 -9.39
C ILE A 5 -15.67 -10.44 -10.63
N VAL A 6 -15.91 -9.14 -10.75
CA VAL A 6 -16.46 -8.58 -11.97
C VAL A 6 -15.34 -8.71 -12.99
N ALA A 7 -15.68 -9.29 -14.14
CA ALA A 7 -14.77 -9.46 -15.26
C ALA A 7 -13.96 -8.18 -15.49
N LYS A 8 -12.72 -8.35 -15.99
CA LYS A 8 -11.85 -7.25 -16.42
C LYS A 8 -12.73 -6.22 -17.13
N PRO A 9 -12.82 -4.96 -16.65
CA PRO A 9 -13.59 -3.97 -17.36
C PRO A 9 -13.04 -3.94 -18.77
N GLU A 10 -13.92 -4.08 -19.77
CA GLU A 10 -13.54 -3.73 -21.14
C GLU A 10 -12.90 -2.36 -21.03
N ALA A 11 -11.68 -2.25 -21.54
CA ALA A 11 -10.98 -0.99 -21.52
C ALA A 11 -11.88 0.00 -22.25
N VAL A 12 -12.59 0.85 -21.51
CA VAL A 12 -13.02 2.13 -22.04
C VAL A 12 -11.74 2.92 -22.15
N ASP A 13 -10.95 2.57 -23.16
CA ASP A 13 -9.86 3.38 -23.66
C ASP A 13 -10.58 4.59 -24.21
N THR A 14 -10.79 5.57 -23.33
CA THR A 14 -11.28 6.88 -23.73
C THR A 14 -10.12 7.55 -24.44
N GLY A 15 -9.84 7.04 -25.65
CA GLY A 15 -9.15 7.79 -26.67
C GLY A 15 -9.87 9.12 -26.77
N ALA A 16 -9.10 10.20 -26.75
CA ALA A 16 -9.59 11.55 -26.74
C ALA A 16 -10.56 11.80 -27.91
N VAL A 17 -11.87 11.63 -27.68
CA VAL A 17 -12.91 12.14 -28.57
C VAL A 17 -13.34 13.46 -27.95
N ALA A 18 -12.84 14.55 -28.53
CA ALA A 18 -13.11 15.91 -28.08
C ALA A 18 -14.60 16.25 -28.28
N HIS A 19 -15.30 16.55 -27.18
CA HIS A 19 -16.53 17.34 -27.17
C HIS A 19 -16.19 18.74 -26.66
N PRO A 20 -16.83 19.81 -27.13
CA PRO A 20 -16.48 21.18 -26.73
C PRO A 20 -16.66 21.46 -25.21
N GLY A 21 -17.40 20.61 -24.49
CA GLY A 21 -17.45 20.58 -23.02
C GLY A 21 -16.43 19.63 -22.34
N SER A 22 -15.78 18.73 -23.08
CA SER A 22 -14.75 17.82 -22.57
C SER A 22 -13.41 18.51 -22.36
N ASP A 23 -13.06 19.54 -23.14
CA ASP A 23 -11.73 20.15 -23.07
C ASP A 23 -11.43 20.82 -21.73
N LEU A 24 -12.44 21.45 -21.11
CA LEU A 24 -12.30 22.07 -19.79
C LEU A 24 -12.24 21.00 -18.68
N GLN A 25 -13.04 19.94 -18.79
CA GLN A 25 -13.05 18.83 -17.83
C GLN A 25 -11.73 18.03 -17.89
N THR A 26 -11.23 17.78 -19.10
CA THR A 26 -9.93 17.13 -19.36
C THR A 26 -8.77 17.99 -18.85
N ARG A 27 -8.77 19.31 -19.08
CA ARG A 27 -7.76 20.22 -18.50
C ARG A 27 -7.78 20.19 -16.97
N THR A 28 -8.97 20.27 -16.36
CA THR A 28 -9.12 20.23 -14.91
C THR A 28 -8.69 18.88 -14.30
N ALA A 29 -8.94 17.77 -15.00
CA ALA A 29 -8.47 16.44 -14.61
C ALA A 29 -6.93 16.34 -14.71
N ARG A 30 -6.34 16.79 -15.83
CA ARG A 30 -4.89 16.83 -16.04
C ARG A 30 -4.17 17.64 -14.96
N ASP A 31 -4.71 18.80 -14.58
CA ASP A 31 -4.14 19.64 -13.52
C ASP A 31 -4.22 18.96 -12.13
N ARG A 32 -5.29 18.22 -11.86
CA ARG A 32 -5.41 17.42 -10.63
C ARG A 32 -4.38 16.28 -10.61
N HIS A 33 -4.22 15.56 -11.71
CA HIS A 33 -3.21 14.51 -11.83
C HIS A 33 -1.80 15.08 -11.66
N ARG A 34 -1.49 16.21 -12.32
CA ARG A 34 -0.19 16.89 -12.16
C ARG A 34 0.10 17.21 -10.70
N ARG A 35 -0.81 17.88 -10.01
CA ARG A 35 -0.65 18.25 -8.58
C ARG A 35 -0.43 17.04 -7.68
N LEU A 36 -1.07 15.90 -7.98
CA LEU A 36 -0.84 14.66 -7.23
C LEU A 36 0.57 14.12 -7.50
N LEU A 37 0.99 14.03 -8.77
CA LEU A 37 2.31 13.53 -9.14
C LEU A 37 3.41 14.39 -8.51
N GLU A 38 3.30 15.72 -8.57
CA GLU A 38 4.24 16.66 -7.94
C GLU A 38 4.39 16.49 -6.42
N ARG A 39 3.39 15.90 -5.75
CA ARG A 39 3.41 15.63 -4.31
C ARG A 39 3.74 14.19 -3.96
N SER A 40 3.76 13.30 -4.94
CA SER A 40 4.03 11.88 -4.73
C SER A 40 5.52 11.64 -4.50
N ALA A 41 5.85 10.65 -3.66
CA ALA A 41 7.24 10.30 -3.34
C ALA A 41 8.07 9.93 -4.60
N LEU A 42 7.43 9.37 -5.63
CA LEU A 42 8.10 8.97 -6.87
C LEU A 42 8.38 10.16 -7.79
N PHE A 43 7.42 11.07 -7.97
CA PHE A 43 7.47 12.06 -9.04
C PHE A 43 7.75 13.51 -8.58
N HIS A 44 7.78 13.77 -7.26
CA HIS A 44 8.04 15.10 -6.71
C HIS A 44 9.36 15.73 -7.20
N GLY A 45 9.39 16.97 -7.68
CA GLY A 45 10.65 17.61 -8.10
C GLY A 45 11.31 16.99 -9.35
N LEU A 46 10.63 16.12 -10.08
CA LEU A 46 11.04 15.80 -11.45
C LEU A 46 10.86 17.04 -12.35
N PRO A 47 11.68 17.19 -13.41
CA PRO A 47 11.50 18.22 -14.41
C PRO A 47 10.07 18.25 -14.96
N ALA A 48 9.50 19.45 -15.10
CA ALA A 48 8.13 19.63 -15.61
C ALA A 48 7.91 18.93 -16.96
N ALA A 49 8.93 18.90 -17.82
CA ALA A 49 8.88 18.20 -19.11
C ALA A 49 8.61 16.69 -18.98
N LEU A 50 9.13 16.02 -17.94
CA LEU A 50 8.90 14.59 -17.73
C LEU A 50 7.49 14.32 -17.20
N LEU A 51 6.99 15.17 -16.31
CA LEU A 51 5.59 15.10 -15.85
C LEU A 51 4.64 15.33 -17.02
N GLU A 52 4.95 16.29 -17.90
CA GLU A 52 4.17 16.53 -19.10
C GLU A 52 4.24 15.38 -20.09
N HIS A 53 5.40 14.73 -20.25
CA HIS A 53 5.51 13.52 -21.05
C HIS A 53 4.60 12.41 -20.52
N LEU A 54 4.63 12.15 -19.20
CA LEU A 54 3.76 11.17 -18.56
C LEU A 54 2.28 11.52 -18.80
N LEU A 55 1.87 12.76 -18.55
CA LEU A 55 0.47 13.18 -18.69
C LEU A 55 0.01 13.23 -20.16
N ALA A 56 0.90 13.45 -21.11
CA ALA A 56 0.58 13.46 -22.54
C ALA A 56 0.45 12.04 -23.13
N HIS A 57 1.20 11.07 -22.61
CA HIS A 57 1.27 9.72 -23.17
C HIS A 57 0.59 8.63 -22.34
N ALA A 58 0.13 8.94 -21.13
CA ALA A 58 -0.65 8.01 -20.34
C ALA A 58 -2.12 7.98 -20.79
N SER A 59 -2.68 6.78 -20.93
CA SER A 59 -4.14 6.61 -21.04
C SER A 59 -4.76 6.46 -19.65
N GLN A 60 -5.98 6.97 -19.48
CA GLN A 60 -6.70 6.84 -18.23
C GLN A 60 -7.54 5.56 -18.22
N CYS A 61 -7.45 4.81 -17.13
CA CYS A 61 -8.27 3.63 -16.90
C CYS A 61 -9.08 3.84 -15.62
N GLU A 62 -10.40 3.88 -15.77
CA GLU A 62 -11.33 3.93 -14.65
C GLU A 62 -11.74 2.52 -14.23
N LEU A 63 -11.82 2.32 -12.92
CA LEU A 63 -12.09 1.04 -12.29
C LEU A 63 -13.24 1.22 -11.30
N ALA A 64 -14.32 0.46 -11.48
CA ALA A 64 -15.36 0.35 -10.46
C ALA A 64 -14.84 -0.41 -9.23
N PRO A 65 -15.43 -0.21 -8.04
CA PRO A 65 -15.15 -1.06 -6.88
C PRO A 65 -15.28 -2.55 -7.21
N GLY A 66 -14.28 -3.35 -6.84
CA GLY A 66 -14.23 -4.80 -7.11
C GLY A 66 -13.69 -5.19 -8.48
N SER A 67 -13.45 -4.23 -9.39
CA SER A 67 -12.93 -4.56 -10.73
C SER A 67 -11.44 -4.91 -10.73
N VAL A 68 -11.06 -5.82 -11.62
CA VAL A 68 -9.67 -6.28 -11.79
C VAL A 68 -8.96 -5.43 -12.85
N LEU A 69 -7.83 -4.84 -12.49
CA LEU A 69 -6.98 -4.11 -13.44
C LEU A 69 -6.16 -5.05 -14.34
N PHE A 70 -5.61 -6.11 -13.75
CA PHE A 70 -4.97 -7.24 -14.43
C PHE A 70 -4.89 -8.45 -13.50
N PHE A 71 -4.78 -9.63 -14.09
CA PHE A 71 -4.55 -10.87 -13.37
C PHE A 71 -3.06 -11.19 -13.27
N LYS A 72 -2.70 -11.98 -12.25
CA LYS A 72 -1.40 -12.63 -12.19
C LYS A 72 -1.14 -13.41 -13.49
N HIS A 73 0.08 -13.35 -13.99
CA HIS A 73 0.57 -13.93 -15.25
C HIS A 73 0.06 -13.28 -16.53
N ASP A 74 -0.82 -12.27 -16.47
CA ASP A 74 -1.11 -11.45 -17.66
C ASP A 74 0.19 -10.88 -18.24
N PRO A 75 0.28 -10.66 -19.56
CA PRO A 75 1.41 -9.95 -20.15
C PRO A 75 1.54 -8.54 -19.56
N SER A 76 2.77 -8.12 -19.25
CA SER A 76 3.03 -6.77 -18.75
C SER A 76 3.27 -5.78 -19.90
N SER A 77 2.23 -5.04 -20.29
CA SER A 77 2.25 -4.07 -21.39
C SER A 77 2.35 -2.60 -20.94
N PHE A 78 2.14 -2.32 -19.66
CA PHE A 78 2.12 -0.96 -19.12
C PHE A 78 2.60 -0.90 -17.68
N VAL A 79 3.15 0.26 -17.32
CA VAL A 79 3.36 0.70 -15.93
C VAL A 79 2.22 1.65 -15.57
N GLY A 80 1.60 1.46 -14.41
CA GLY A 80 0.49 2.31 -13.98
C GLY A 80 0.88 3.27 -12.86
N VAL A 81 0.16 4.38 -12.73
CA VAL A 81 0.17 5.22 -11.53
C VAL A 81 -1.26 5.39 -11.07
N LEU A 82 -1.54 5.02 -9.81
CA LEU A 82 -2.84 5.26 -9.22
C LEU A 82 -2.99 6.75 -8.94
N VAL A 83 -4.00 7.41 -9.49
CA VAL A 83 -4.24 8.84 -9.26
C VAL A 83 -5.47 9.13 -8.40
N ARG A 84 -6.34 8.13 -8.22
CA ARG A 84 -7.49 8.21 -7.33
C ARG A 84 -7.89 6.81 -6.90
N GLY A 85 -8.37 6.69 -5.67
CA GLY A 85 -8.88 5.44 -5.10
C GLY A 85 -7.79 4.60 -4.45
N ARG A 86 -8.07 3.31 -4.28
CA ARG A 86 -7.19 2.34 -3.62
C ARG A 86 -7.21 1.00 -4.35
N LEU A 87 -6.03 0.43 -4.59
CA LEU A 87 -5.90 -0.90 -5.18
C LEU A 87 -5.24 -1.88 -4.20
N TYR A 88 -5.61 -3.15 -4.29
CA TYR A 88 -4.95 -4.26 -3.59
C TYR A 88 -4.19 -5.16 -4.56
N LYS A 89 -2.98 -5.55 -4.16
CA LYS A 89 -2.20 -6.61 -4.80
C LYS A 89 -2.58 -7.94 -4.14
N VAL A 90 -3.13 -8.88 -4.91
CA VAL A 90 -3.73 -10.11 -4.41
C VAL A 90 -3.05 -11.34 -5.03
N LEU A 91 -2.76 -12.33 -4.20
CA LEU A 91 -2.39 -13.69 -4.60
C LEU A 91 -3.52 -14.65 -4.23
N TYR A 92 -3.70 -15.67 -5.05
CA TYR A 92 -4.69 -16.73 -4.86
C TYR A 92 -3.97 -18.05 -4.61
N GLY A 93 -4.36 -18.73 -3.53
CA GLY A 93 -3.98 -20.10 -3.24
C GLY A 93 -4.85 -21.12 -4.01
N PRO A 94 -4.45 -22.40 -4.03
CA PRO A 94 -5.16 -23.45 -4.77
C PRO A 94 -6.62 -23.62 -4.32
N ASP A 95 -6.89 -23.42 -3.03
CA ASP A 95 -8.24 -23.56 -2.46
C ASP A 95 -9.06 -22.25 -2.51
N GLY A 96 -8.67 -21.30 -3.37
CA GLY A 96 -9.32 -19.98 -3.48
C GLY A 96 -9.04 -19.05 -2.29
N GLN A 97 -8.09 -19.40 -1.42
CA GLN A 97 -7.62 -18.51 -0.36
C GLN A 97 -6.98 -17.26 -0.97
N GLU A 98 -7.35 -16.10 -0.48
CA GLU A 98 -6.73 -14.83 -0.88
C GLU A 98 -5.66 -14.37 0.12
N LEU A 99 -4.58 -13.83 -0.43
CA LEU A 99 -3.53 -13.15 0.30
C LEU A 99 -3.33 -11.76 -0.30
N ILE A 100 -3.59 -10.71 0.49
CA ILE A 100 -3.26 -9.34 0.10
C ILE A 100 -1.79 -9.09 0.44
N VAL A 101 -0.96 -8.99 -0.59
CA VAL A 101 0.50 -8.79 -0.46
C VAL A 101 0.91 -7.32 -0.50
N GLY A 102 -0.03 -6.42 -0.78
CA GLY A 102 0.24 -4.99 -0.77
C GLY A 102 -0.98 -4.14 -1.09
N THR A 103 -0.89 -2.87 -0.73
CA THR A 103 -1.87 -1.83 -1.07
C THR A 103 -1.17 -0.76 -1.90
N ILE A 104 -1.88 -0.19 -2.87
CA ILE A 104 -1.44 0.93 -3.69
C ILE A 104 -2.37 2.11 -3.37
N GLU A 105 -1.76 3.21 -2.93
CA GLU A 105 -2.43 4.49 -2.64
C GLU A 105 -2.14 5.50 -3.77
N PRO A 106 -2.90 6.61 -3.89
CA PRO A 106 -2.67 7.61 -4.92
C PRO A 106 -1.23 8.15 -4.93
N GLY A 107 -0.65 8.27 -6.11
CA GLY A 107 0.78 8.55 -6.34
C GLY A 107 1.67 7.30 -6.34
N GLY A 108 1.12 6.14 -6.01
CA GLY A 108 1.82 4.86 -6.03
C GLY A 108 1.90 4.23 -7.42
N LEU A 109 3.01 3.53 -7.67
CA LEU A 109 3.22 2.78 -8.91
C LEU A 109 2.42 1.47 -8.89
N VAL A 110 1.81 1.16 -10.03
CA VAL A 110 1.14 -0.10 -10.29
C VAL A 110 2.07 -0.96 -11.13
N ASP A 111 2.35 -2.15 -10.62
CA ASP A 111 3.23 -3.15 -11.23
C ASP A 111 4.69 -2.74 -11.38
N GLU A 112 5.36 -2.57 -10.23
CA GLU A 112 6.81 -2.33 -10.13
C GLU A 112 7.63 -3.48 -10.74
N ALA A 113 7.08 -4.71 -10.80
CA ALA A 113 7.76 -5.87 -11.38
C ALA A 113 7.93 -5.76 -12.90
N ALA A 114 7.03 -5.03 -13.58
CA ALA A 114 7.16 -4.70 -14.99
C ALA A 114 8.44 -3.93 -15.32
N LEU A 115 9.08 -3.31 -14.32
CA LEU A 115 10.33 -2.57 -14.47
C LEU A 115 11.56 -3.48 -14.47
N LEU A 116 11.45 -4.64 -13.83
CA LEU A 116 12.59 -5.53 -13.57
C LEU A 116 12.78 -6.55 -14.68
N GLU A 117 11.70 -7.15 -15.17
CA GLU A 117 11.78 -8.21 -16.17
C GLU A 117 10.54 -8.24 -17.10
N PRO A 118 10.65 -8.85 -18.30
CA PRO A 118 9.53 -9.04 -19.21
C PRO A 118 8.57 -10.18 -18.80
N HIS A 119 8.78 -10.83 -17.66
CA HIS A 119 7.89 -11.88 -17.17
C HIS A 119 6.52 -11.30 -16.79
N GLY A 120 5.45 -12.06 -17.00
CA GLY A 120 4.07 -11.62 -16.76
C GLY A 120 3.81 -11.14 -15.31
N ARG A 121 2.65 -10.52 -15.07
CA ARG A 121 2.29 -9.90 -13.78
C ARG A 121 2.52 -10.85 -12.59
N SER A 122 3.17 -10.39 -11.52
CA SER A 122 3.46 -11.25 -10.36
C SER A 122 2.27 -11.44 -9.40
N PHE A 123 1.22 -10.64 -9.53
CA PHE A 123 0.02 -10.65 -8.69
C PHE A 123 -1.19 -10.12 -9.47
N THR A 124 -2.40 -10.34 -8.95
CA THR A 124 -3.63 -9.72 -9.44
C THR A 124 -3.80 -8.35 -8.77
N VAL A 125 -4.30 -7.34 -9.49
CA VAL A 125 -4.62 -6.02 -8.92
C VAL A 125 -6.10 -5.75 -9.01
N ILE A 126 -6.71 -5.42 -7.86
CA ILE A 126 -8.16 -5.21 -7.72
C ILE A 126 -8.42 -3.84 -7.13
N ALA A 127 -9.38 -3.11 -7.69
CA ALA A 127 -9.84 -1.84 -7.14
C ALA A 127 -10.72 -2.08 -5.90
N PHE A 128 -10.37 -1.48 -4.78
CA PHE A 128 -11.19 -1.54 -3.58
C PHE A 128 -12.38 -0.58 -3.67
N ASP A 129 -12.12 0.65 -4.13
CA ASP A 129 -13.10 1.69 -4.38
C ASP A 129 -12.98 2.21 -5.82
N ALA A 130 -13.84 3.14 -6.22
CA ALA A 130 -13.81 3.74 -7.54
C ALA A 130 -12.46 4.42 -7.78
N SER A 131 -11.66 3.81 -8.67
CA SER A 131 -10.24 4.11 -8.84
C SER A 131 -9.94 4.59 -10.25
N THR A 132 -8.89 5.40 -10.38
CA THR A 132 -8.40 5.91 -11.65
C THR A 132 -6.90 5.66 -11.74
N VAL A 133 -6.48 4.97 -12.80
CA VAL A 133 -5.07 4.61 -13.05
C VAL A 133 -4.63 5.26 -14.35
N LEU A 134 -3.51 5.98 -14.32
CA LEU A 134 -2.80 6.41 -15.52
C LEU A 134 -1.92 5.26 -15.99
N LYS A 135 -2.17 4.72 -17.19
CA LYS A 135 -1.41 3.63 -17.79
C LYS A 135 -0.43 4.22 -18.80
N LEU A 136 0.86 3.98 -18.58
CA LEU A 136 1.93 4.38 -19.48
C LEU A 136 2.53 3.13 -20.12
N SER A 137 2.63 3.12 -21.46
CA SER A 137 3.30 2.01 -22.15
C SER A 137 4.76 1.92 -21.72
N ARG A 138 5.36 0.73 -21.80
CA ARG A 138 6.77 0.54 -21.42
C ARG A 138 7.71 1.47 -22.19
N ARG A 139 7.40 1.76 -23.46
CA ARG A 139 8.17 2.70 -24.30
C ARG A 139 8.22 4.11 -23.69
N HIS A 140 7.08 4.65 -23.28
CA HIS A 140 7.03 5.99 -22.69
C HIS A 140 7.57 6.02 -21.26
N PHE A 141 7.43 4.92 -20.52
CA PHE A 141 8.05 4.80 -19.20
C PHE A 141 9.58 4.80 -19.28
N ALA A 142 10.17 4.18 -20.30
CA ALA A 142 11.62 4.18 -20.51
C ALA A 142 12.18 5.61 -20.63
N THR A 143 11.48 6.54 -21.28
CA THR A 143 11.88 7.95 -21.34
C THR A 143 11.89 8.63 -19.96
N LEU A 144 11.01 8.24 -19.05
CA LEU A 144 11.05 8.76 -17.67
C LEU A 144 12.26 8.22 -16.91
N MET A 145 12.68 6.99 -17.22
CA MET A 145 13.84 6.34 -16.61
C MET A 145 15.17 7.00 -16.97
N ASP A 146 15.22 7.88 -17.98
CA ASP A 146 16.43 8.68 -18.25
C ASP A 146 16.75 9.69 -17.13
N SER A 147 15.81 9.94 -16.22
CA SER A 147 16.02 10.80 -15.06
C SER A 147 16.75 10.06 -13.92
N PRO A 148 17.97 10.49 -13.53
CA PRO A 148 18.68 9.88 -12.41
C PRO A 148 17.91 9.98 -11.09
N LEU A 149 17.17 11.08 -10.89
CA LEU A 149 16.32 11.27 -9.71
C LEU A 149 15.20 10.23 -9.64
N LEU A 150 14.56 9.90 -10.77
CA LEU A 150 13.52 8.87 -10.80
C LEU A 150 14.13 7.48 -10.56
N GLN A 151 15.27 7.17 -11.17
CA GLN A 151 15.97 5.90 -10.95
C GLN A 151 16.28 5.68 -9.46
N GLN A 152 16.90 6.67 -8.80
CA GLN A 152 17.22 6.60 -7.38
C GLN A 152 15.99 6.34 -6.49
N ARG A 153 14.84 6.90 -6.86
CA ARG A 153 13.58 6.72 -6.13
C ARG A 153 12.94 5.37 -6.37
N ILE A 154 13.01 4.86 -7.60
CA ILE A 154 12.59 3.50 -7.92
C ILE A 154 13.46 2.51 -7.15
N ASP A 155 14.77 2.73 -7.10
CA ASP A 155 15.66 1.88 -6.30
C ASP A 155 15.32 1.92 -4.81
N ALA A 156 15.05 3.10 -4.26
CA ALA A 156 14.62 3.24 -2.86
C ALA A 156 13.28 2.53 -2.61
N LEU A 157 12.33 2.65 -3.54
CA LEU A 157 11.04 1.94 -3.52
C LEU A 157 11.26 0.42 -3.54
N LEU A 158 12.06 -0.10 -4.47
CA LEU A 158 12.34 -1.54 -4.59
C LEU A 158 13.02 -2.09 -3.34
N ARG A 159 14.00 -1.38 -2.77
CA ARG A 159 14.64 -1.74 -1.49
C ARG A 159 13.63 -1.78 -0.35
N MET A 160 12.75 -0.78 -0.26
CA MET A 160 11.66 -0.76 0.73
C MET A 160 10.72 -1.96 0.55
N ARG A 161 10.34 -2.27 -0.69
CA ARG A 161 9.45 -3.40 -1.02
C ARG A 161 10.06 -4.75 -0.67
N LEU A 162 11.35 -4.93 -0.96
CA LEU A 162 12.07 -6.16 -0.60
C LEU A 162 12.06 -6.37 0.92
N ARG A 163 12.35 -5.33 1.71
CA ARG A 163 12.24 -5.40 3.18
C ARG A 163 10.82 -5.74 3.62
N GLN A 164 9.81 -5.07 3.07
CA GLN A 164 8.41 -5.37 3.37
C GLN A 164 8.01 -6.81 3.04
N ALA A 165 8.53 -7.37 1.94
CA ALA A 165 8.29 -8.75 1.55
C ALA A 165 8.95 -9.74 2.52
N LEU A 166 10.20 -9.48 2.93
CA LEU A 166 10.91 -10.30 3.92
C LEU A 166 10.21 -10.25 5.29
N ASP A 167 9.82 -9.08 5.78
CA ASP A 167 9.05 -8.94 7.02
C ASP A 167 7.72 -9.70 6.96
N SER A 168 7.07 -9.68 5.81
CA SER A 168 5.80 -10.39 5.60
C SER A 168 6.01 -11.90 5.59
N LEU A 169 7.07 -12.38 4.94
CA LEU A 169 7.47 -13.79 4.96
C LEU A 169 7.80 -14.25 6.38
N GLU A 170 8.66 -13.53 7.10
CA GLU A 170 9.01 -13.81 8.50
C GLU A 170 7.73 -13.88 9.35
N SER A 171 6.88 -12.87 9.24
CA SER A 171 5.62 -12.79 9.96
C SER A 171 4.72 -13.98 9.67
N MET A 172 4.55 -14.34 8.40
CA MET A 172 3.68 -15.45 7.99
C MET A 172 4.22 -16.83 8.39
N CYS A 173 5.53 -17.03 8.34
CA CYS A 173 6.17 -18.34 8.58
C CYS A 173 6.49 -18.58 10.06
N LEU A 174 6.83 -17.54 10.82
CA LEU A 174 7.41 -17.69 12.15
C LEU A 174 6.49 -17.23 13.29
N HIS A 175 5.36 -16.58 12.97
CA HIS A 175 4.52 -15.97 14.00
C HIS A 175 3.08 -16.45 13.98
N ARG A 176 2.53 -16.66 15.18
CA ARG A 176 1.11 -16.97 15.39
C ARG A 176 0.25 -15.75 15.03
N LEU A 177 -1.02 -16.00 14.69
CA LEU A 177 -1.98 -14.94 14.32
C LEU A 177 -1.98 -13.75 15.28
N GLU A 178 -1.96 -14.00 16.59
CA GLU A 178 -1.98 -12.95 17.61
C GLU A 178 -0.83 -11.95 17.45
N VAL A 179 0.40 -12.46 17.23
CA VAL A 179 1.60 -11.64 17.03
C VAL A 179 1.49 -10.86 15.73
N ARG A 180 1.06 -11.51 14.64
CA ARG A 180 0.88 -10.87 13.32
C ARG A 180 -0.14 -9.73 13.38
N LEU A 181 -1.27 -9.96 14.07
CA LEU A 181 -2.30 -8.95 14.27
C LEU A 181 -1.78 -7.80 15.15
N ALA A 182 -1.01 -8.08 16.21
CA ALA A 182 -0.46 -7.03 17.07
C ALA A 182 0.52 -6.13 16.30
N ARG A 183 1.44 -6.73 15.54
CA ARG A 183 2.38 -5.99 14.68
C ARG A 183 1.66 -5.17 13.61
N TYR A 184 0.59 -5.69 13.02
CA TYR A 184 -0.24 -4.92 12.09
C TYR A 184 -0.83 -3.68 12.77
N VAL A 185 -1.41 -3.83 13.97
CA VAL A 185 -2.02 -2.71 14.70
C VAL A 185 -0.98 -1.64 15.06
N LEU A 186 0.19 -2.05 15.56
CA LEU A 186 1.28 -1.13 15.89
C LEU A 186 1.78 -0.36 14.66
N ARG A 187 1.96 -1.04 13.52
CA ARG A 187 2.33 -0.38 12.25
C ARG A 187 1.29 0.65 11.81
N GLN A 188 0.00 0.39 12.02
CA GLN A 188 -1.04 1.38 11.71
C GLN A 188 -1.01 2.59 12.66
N LEU A 189 -0.62 2.39 13.92
CA LEU A 189 -0.44 3.49 14.87
C LEU A 189 0.75 4.38 14.52
N GLU A 190 1.84 3.81 14.02
CA GLU A 190 3.03 4.56 13.58
C GLU A 190 2.75 5.44 12.35
N LEU A 191 1.92 4.95 11.40
CA LEU A 191 1.57 5.69 10.18
C LEU A 191 0.59 6.84 10.41
N HIS A 192 -0.17 6.78 11.50
CA HIS A 192 -1.13 7.81 11.89
C HIS A 192 -0.57 8.53 13.11
N ASP A 193 0.36 9.48 12.87
CA ASP A 193 0.97 10.33 13.89
C ASP A 193 0.01 10.62 15.05
N TRP A 194 0.52 10.50 16.28
CA TRP A 194 -0.17 10.63 17.58
C TRP A 194 -0.85 11.99 17.85
N GLN A 195 -1.07 12.80 16.80
CA GLN A 195 -1.43 14.21 16.71
C GLN A 195 -2.82 14.59 17.25
N ARG A 196 -3.50 13.74 18.02
CA ARG A 196 -4.73 14.12 18.73
C ARG A 196 -4.76 13.43 20.08
N GLY A 197 -4.01 13.99 21.05
CA GLY A 197 -3.84 13.47 22.41
C GLY A 197 -5.12 13.00 23.10
N GLY A 198 -5.50 11.73 22.93
CA GLY A 198 -6.66 11.19 23.64
C GLY A 198 -7.19 9.81 23.25
N SER A 199 -6.70 9.15 22.18
CA SER A 199 -7.03 7.72 21.99
C SER A 199 -6.09 7.00 21.03
N CYS A 200 -5.48 5.92 21.51
CA CYS A 200 -4.75 4.96 20.69
C CYS A 200 -5.78 4.16 19.87
N ALA A 201 -6.13 4.62 18.67
CA ALA A 201 -7.14 3.97 17.85
C ALA A 201 -6.72 3.96 16.39
N ILE A 202 -6.98 2.85 15.71
CA ILE A 202 -6.68 2.69 14.28
C ILE A 202 -7.95 2.47 13.48
N ALA A 203 -7.93 2.91 12.23
CA ALA A 203 -8.91 2.50 11.25
C ALA A 203 -8.52 1.11 10.72
N LEU A 204 -9.35 0.11 10.96
CA LEU A 204 -9.24 -1.19 10.32
C LEU A 204 -9.68 -1.12 8.86
N PRO A 205 -9.23 -2.07 8.03
CA PRO A 205 -9.75 -2.22 6.69
C PRO A 205 -11.29 -2.34 6.71
N PRO A 206 -11.98 -1.89 5.65
CA PRO A 206 -13.44 -1.77 5.68
C PRO A 206 -14.18 -3.08 5.95
N THR A 207 -13.59 -4.21 5.58
CA THR A 207 -14.11 -5.54 5.92
C THR A 207 -13.08 -6.38 6.67
N GLN A 208 -13.58 -7.26 7.56
CA GLN A 208 -12.71 -8.24 8.22
C GLN A 208 -12.07 -9.21 7.23
N SER A 209 -12.70 -9.47 6.08
CA SER A 209 -12.14 -10.32 5.03
C SER A 209 -10.85 -9.74 4.46
N ILE A 210 -10.80 -8.42 4.25
CA ILE A 210 -9.58 -7.73 3.80
C ILE A 210 -8.48 -7.88 4.85
N LEU A 211 -8.79 -7.62 6.12
CA LEU A 211 -7.80 -7.80 7.19
C LEU A 211 -7.34 -9.25 7.32
N ALA A 212 -8.24 -10.22 7.13
CA ALA A 212 -7.92 -11.65 7.16
C ALA A 212 -6.98 -12.04 6.01
N ALA A 213 -7.25 -11.53 4.80
CA ALA A 213 -6.40 -11.72 3.63
C ALA A 213 -5.04 -11.03 3.78
N MET A 214 -4.96 -9.86 4.42
CA MET A 214 -3.69 -9.19 4.75
C MET A 214 -2.87 -9.98 5.78
N LEU A 215 -3.52 -10.65 6.74
CA LEU A 215 -2.88 -11.41 7.81
C LEU A 215 -2.71 -12.89 7.50
N ASN A 216 -2.99 -13.31 6.26
CA ASN A 216 -2.96 -14.71 5.81
C ASN A 216 -3.66 -15.66 6.81
N VAL A 217 -4.96 -15.45 7.00
CA VAL A 217 -5.78 -16.23 7.92
C VAL A 217 -7.24 -16.29 7.47
N SER A 218 -8.01 -17.27 7.94
CA SER A 218 -9.44 -17.28 7.70
C SER A 218 -10.15 -16.17 8.49
N ARG A 219 -11.23 -15.63 7.91
CA ARG A 219 -12.09 -14.62 8.57
C ARG A 219 -12.58 -15.10 9.94
N SER A 220 -12.92 -16.38 10.07
CA SER A 220 -13.38 -16.98 11.33
C SER A 220 -12.30 -16.92 12.42
N LYS A 221 -11.06 -17.33 12.09
CA LYS A 221 -9.93 -17.27 13.03
C LYS A 221 -9.57 -15.83 13.42
N LEU A 222 -9.58 -14.89 12.47
CA LEU A 222 -9.39 -13.47 12.77
C LEU A 222 -10.48 -12.93 13.71
N ASN A 223 -11.74 -13.25 13.43
CA ASN A 223 -12.85 -12.82 14.27
C ASN A 223 -12.73 -13.40 15.69
N ALA A 224 -12.38 -14.68 15.82
CA ALA A 224 -12.13 -15.31 17.12
C ALA A 224 -11.03 -14.59 17.90
N GLN A 225 -9.90 -14.25 17.26
CA GLN A 225 -8.80 -13.50 17.89
C GLN A 225 -9.23 -12.08 18.33
N LEU A 226 -9.95 -11.36 17.47
CA LEU A 226 -10.47 -10.02 17.82
C LEU A 226 -11.48 -10.08 18.98
N GLN A 227 -12.32 -11.11 19.04
CA GLN A 227 -13.23 -11.31 20.18
C GLN A 227 -12.47 -11.66 21.45
N ALA A 228 -11.39 -12.45 21.37
CA ALA A 228 -10.53 -12.75 22.51
C ALA A 228 -9.92 -11.46 23.10
N TRP A 229 -9.35 -10.60 22.25
CA TRP A 229 -8.81 -9.30 22.69
C TRP A 229 -9.88 -8.35 23.24
N LYS A 230 -11.11 -8.41 22.70
CA LYS A 230 -12.22 -7.64 23.23
C LYS A 230 -12.64 -8.11 24.63
N ARG A 231 -12.74 -9.43 24.83
CA ARG A 231 -13.12 -10.02 26.13
C ARG A 231 -12.06 -9.76 27.20
N SER A 232 -10.78 -9.74 26.84
CA SER A 232 -9.69 -9.42 27.77
C SER A 232 -9.56 -7.92 28.06
N GLY A 233 -10.39 -7.06 27.45
CA GLY A 233 -10.30 -5.61 27.61
C GLY A 233 -9.14 -4.94 26.87
N LEU A 234 -8.34 -5.69 26.10
CA LEU A 234 -7.16 -5.14 25.39
C LEU A 234 -7.58 -4.12 24.33
N VAL A 235 -8.70 -4.38 23.65
CA VAL A 235 -9.24 -3.52 22.60
C VAL A 235 -10.76 -3.40 22.71
N SER A 236 -11.30 -2.29 22.21
CA SER A 236 -12.71 -2.17 21.87
C SER A 236 -12.87 -1.78 20.41
N ARG A 237 -14.02 -2.12 19.83
CA ARG A 237 -14.31 -1.87 18.42
C ARG A 237 -15.60 -1.09 18.26
N ARG A 238 -15.55 -0.02 17.46
CA ARG A 238 -16.70 0.78 17.01
C ARG A 238 -16.63 0.93 15.50
N ARG A 239 -17.58 0.37 14.75
CA ARG A 239 -17.55 0.33 13.27
C ARG A 239 -16.24 -0.28 12.73
N ASN A 240 -15.47 0.48 11.96
CA ASN A 240 -14.14 0.13 11.47
C ASN A 240 -13.00 0.67 12.36
N LEU A 241 -13.30 1.30 13.50
CA LEU A 241 -12.29 1.78 14.42
C LEU A 241 -11.98 0.72 15.49
N LEU A 242 -10.71 0.39 15.66
CA LEU A 242 -10.20 -0.43 16.77
C LEU A 242 -9.50 0.50 17.76
N ARG A 243 -10.04 0.61 18.97
CA ARG A 243 -9.42 1.36 20.08
C ARG A 243 -8.60 0.39 20.92
N ILE A 244 -7.36 0.76 21.17
CA ILE A 244 -6.40 0.05 22.01
C ILE A 244 -6.51 0.67 23.42
N HIS A 245 -6.75 -0.19 24.41
CA HIS A 245 -6.87 0.22 25.82
C HIS A 245 -5.56 0.05 26.59
N ASP A 246 -4.73 -0.90 26.17
CA ASP A 246 -3.45 -1.21 26.80
C ASP A 246 -2.42 -1.42 25.68
N LEU A 247 -1.59 -0.38 25.47
CA LEU A 247 -0.56 -0.39 24.44
C LEU A 247 0.62 -1.27 24.84
N ASP A 248 0.97 -1.32 26.13
CA ASP A 248 2.09 -2.11 26.62
C ASP A 248 1.80 -3.61 26.47
N ALA A 249 0.58 -4.04 26.80
CA ALA A 249 0.15 -5.41 26.57
C ALA A 249 0.10 -5.76 25.07
N LEU A 250 -0.25 -4.80 24.20
CA LEU A 250 -0.23 -5.00 22.75
C LEU A 250 1.21 -5.13 22.21
N CYS A 251 2.12 -4.28 22.68
CA CYS A 251 3.55 -4.33 22.38
C CYS A 251 4.15 -5.66 22.85
N ALA A 252 3.82 -6.09 24.07
CA ALA A 252 4.25 -7.39 24.57
C ALA A 252 3.81 -8.50 23.61
N LYS A 253 2.53 -8.53 23.19
CA LYS A 253 2.06 -9.53 22.20
C LYS A 253 2.80 -9.50 20.87
N ALA A 254 3.29 -8.35 20.41
CA ALA A 254 4.02 -8.21 19.15
C ALA A 254 5.47 -8.72 19.21
N TYR A 255 6.11 -8.67 20.39
CA TYR A 255 7.56 -8.87 20.56
C TYR A 255 7.96 -9.92 21.61
N LEU A 256 7.02 -10.57 22.31
CA LEU A 256 7.31 -11.56 23.37
C LEU A 256 8.07 -12.83 22.93
N HIS A 257 8.38 -13.02 21.64
CA HIS A 257 9.22 -14.13 21.15
C HIS A 257 10.64 -13.73 20.73
N THR A 258 10.99 -12.45 20.79
CA THR A 258 12.37 -11.99 20.58
C THR A 258 13.02 -11.78 21.95
N LYS A 259 14.09 -12.53 22.25
CA LYS A 259 14.97 -12.27 23.43
C LYS A 259 15.67 -10.91 23.34
N ALA A 260 15.60 -10.23 22.20
CA ALA A 260 16.06 -8.86 22.05
C ALA A 260 15.00 -7.91 22.66
N PRO A 261 15.37 -7.02 23.59
CA PRO A 261 14.47 -5.95 23.97
C PRO A 261 14.08 -5.17 22.71
N PRO A 262 12.84 -4.63 22.62
CA PRO A 262 12.54 -3.68 21.56
C PRO A 262 13.62 -2.59 21.58
N PRO A 263 14.19 -2.21 20.42
CA PRO A 263 15.24 -1.20 20.41
C PRO A 263 14.71 0.07 21.07
N THR A 264 15.36 0.46 22.16
CA THR A 264 14.98 1.64 22.93
C THR A 264 15.45 2.86 22.14
N VAL A 265 14.53 3.64 21.56
CA VAL A 265 14.91 4.98 21.10
C VAL A 265 14.93 5.89 22.30
N VAL A 266 16.10 6.43 22.58
CA VAL A 266 16.27 7.57 23.48
C VAL A 266 16.25 8.82 22.62
N TRP A 267 15.28 9.72 22.86
CA TRP A 267 15.19 11.01 22.18
C TRP A 267 15.98 12.05 22.98
N HIS A 268 16.86 12.80 22.30
CA HIS A 268 17.51 13.99 22.86
C HIS A 268 16.93 15.23 22.16
N GLY A 269 15.95 15.86 22.81
CA GLY A 269 15.51 17.23 22.54
C GLY A 269 15.62 18.03 23.83
N GLU A 270 15.87 19.34 23.71
CA GLU A 270 16.51 20.21 24.73
C GLU A 270 15.86 20.33 26.12
N GLU A 271 14.77 19.63 26.43
CA GLU A 271 14.27 19.50 27.80
C GLU A 271 13.79 18.07 28.10
N GLY A 272 14.66 17.25 28.70
CA GLY A 272 14.31 16.03 29.42
C GLY A 272 13.96 14.80 28.57
N ALA A 273 14.76 13.74 28.71
CA ALA A 273 14.65 12.47 27.99
C ALA A 273 13.26 11.81 28.09
N ARG A 274 12.63 11.51 26.93
CA ARG A 274 11.48 10.59 26.80
C ARG A 274 11.62 9.76 25.52
N SER A 275 11.19 8.49 25.55
CA SER A 275 11.38 7.53 24.46
C SER A 275 10.48 7.79 23.25
N ALA A 276 11.00 7.50 22.05
CA ALA A 276 10.31 7.61 20.76
C ALA A 276 10.33 6.27 20.00
N PRO A 277 9.65 6.09 18.85
CA PRO A 277 9.67 4.83 18.10
C PRO A 277 10.79 4.76 17.05
N TYR A 278 11.33 3.55 16.85
CA TYR A 278 12.59 3.23 16.17
C TYR A 278 12.48 3.13 14.63
N LEU A 279 13.45 3.74 13.93
CA LEU A 279 13.95 3.38 12.60
C LEU A 279 15.11 2.37 12.77
N PRO A 280 15.25 1.31 11.96
CA PRO A 280 16.56 0.77 11.65
C PRO A 280 17.15 1.56 10.47
N LEU A 281 17.81 2.69 10.79
CA LEU A 281 19.03 3.09 10.10
C LEU A 281 20.16 2.34 10.81
N LEU A 282 20.81 1.39 10.15
CA LEU A 282 22.18 1.05 10.52
C LEU A 282 23.10 1.82 9.56
N PRO A 283 24.08 2.60 10.06
CA PRO A 283 25.17 3.05 9.22
C PRO A 283 25.97 1.82 8.77
N TYR A 284 26.26 1.78 7.48
CA TYR A 284 27.28 0.91 6.91
C TYR A 284 28.63 1.39 7.47
N ASN A 285 29.21 0.68 8.43
CA ASN A 285 30.61 0.88 8.79
C ASN A 285 31.46 0.34 7.65
N ALA A 286 32.09 1.25 6.91
CA ALA A 286 33.20 0.94 6.03
C ALA A 286 34.41 0.57 6.90
N GLY A 287 34.88 -0.66 6.73
CA GLY A 287 36.23 -1.12 7.08
C GLY A 287 36.81 -1.80 5.86
#